data_AF-A0A928R3B9-F1
#
_entry.id   AF-A0A928R3B9-F1
#
_cell.length_a   1.000
_cell.length_b   1.000
_cell.length_c   1.000
_cell.angle_alpha   90.00
_cell.angle_beta   90.00
_cell.angle_gamma   90.00
#
_symmetry.space_group_name_H-M   'P 1'
#
loop_
_entity.id
_entity.type
_entity.pdbx_description
1 polymer ?
#
loop_
_entity_poly.entity_id
_entity_poly.type
_entity_poly.pdbx_seq_one_letter_code
_entity_poly.pdbx_strand_id
1 'polypeptide(L)'
;MENLFRVAGLSLIGCFLILLLKKELPVYAFLLGCGIAGLILVYLITLLEEARREVANWLSDWSVDGTLVLCLFKVCLTSVVTRIASELCRDAGQGSLAYVTELFGTLSALIMALPVFRSLLKTVVGLF
;
A
#
# COMPACT_ATOMS: atom_id res chain seq x y z
N MET A 1 -17.07 -6.70 0.08
CA MET A 1 -17.18 -7.91 0.93
C MET A 1 -16.57 -9.13 0.23
N GLU A 2 -16.93 -9.43 -1.02
CA GLU A 2 -16.46 -10.62 -1.74
C GLU A 2 -14.92 -10.70 -1.92
N ASN A 3 -14.27 -9.58 -2.22
CA ASN A 3 -12.81 -9.51 -2.35
C ASN A 3 -12.08 -9.85 -1.04
N LEU A 4 -12.67 -9.50 0.11
CA LEU A 4 -12.08 -9.71 1.42
C LEU A 4 -12.11 -11.20 1.81
N PHE A 5 -13.20 -11.89 1.48
CA PHE A 5 -13.30 -13.35 1.61
C PHE A 5 -12.33 -14.09 0.67
N ARG A 6 -12.16 -13.62 -0.58
CA ARG A 6 -11.19 -14.20 -1.52
C ARG A 6 -9.75 -14.08 -1.03
N VAL A 7 -9.34 -12.90 -0.55
CA VAL A 7 -8.00 -12.67 -0.01
C VAL A 7 -7.76 -13.49 1.26
N ALA A 8 -8.74 -13.54 2.17
CA ALA A 8 -8.65 -14.35 3.39
C ALA A 8 -8.52 -15.85 3.08
N GLY A 9 -9.31 -16.36 2.13
CA GLY A 9 -9.22 -17.76 1.70
C GLY A 9 -7.89 -18.11 1.05
N LEU A 10 -7.39 -17.25 0.16
CA LEU A 10 -6.09 -17.44 -0.49
C LEU A 10 -4.93 -17.43 0.53
N SER A 11 -4.99 -16.54 1.52
CA SER A 11 -4.00 -16.45 2.60
C SER A 11 -4.01 -17.69 3.48
N LEU A 12 -5.19 -18.20 3.87
CA LEU A 12 -5.34 -19.42 4.68
C LEU A 12 -4.80 -20.66 3.98
N ILE A 13 -5.22 -20.88 2.72
CA ILE A 13 -4.76 -22.02 1.90
C ILE A 13 -3.26 -21.92 1.68
N GLY A 14 -2.78 -20.71 1.36
CA GLY A 14 -1.36 -20.43 1.18
C GLY A 14 -0.52 -20.74 2.41
N CYS A 15 -0.96 -20.27 3.59
CA CYS A 15 -0.28 -20.51 4.85
C CYS A 15 -0.20 -22.01 5.18
N PHE A 16 -1.29 -22.75 4.96
CA PHE A 16 -1.31 -24.21 5.13
C PHE A 16 -0.31 -24.92 4.20
N LEU A 17 -0.25 -24.50 2.94
CA LEU A 17 0.63 -25.08 1.93
C LEU A 17 2.12 -24.79 2.23
N ILE A 18 2.42 -23.57 2.68
CA ILE A 18 3.76 -23.16 3.11
C ILE A 18 4.20 -23.97 4.32
N LEU A 19 3.33 -24.18 5.32
CA LEU A 19 3.63 -24.98 6.51
C LEU A 19 3.92 -26.45 6.19
N LEU A 20 3.17 -27.06 5.27
CA LEU A 20 3.45 -28.43 4.81
C LEU A 20 4.79 -28.53 4.10
N LEU A 21 5.11 -27.58 3.23
CA LEU A 21 6.27 -27.67 2.34
C LEU A 21 7.58 -27.25 3.03
N LYS A 22 7.50 -26.40 4.06
CA LYS A 22 8.67 -25.90 4.81
C LYS A 22 9.48 -27.01 5.47
N LYS A 23 8.87 -28.17 5.75
CA LYS A 23 9.51 -29.32 6.42
C LYS A 23 10.40 -30.13 5.47
N GLU A 24 10.03 -30.23 4.20
CA GLU A 24 10.71 -31.06 3.20
C GLU A 24 11.58 -30.23 2.23
N LEU A 25 11.10 -29.03 1.84
CA LEU A 25 11.66 -28.24 0.73
C LEU A 25 11.55 -26.72 1.02
N PRO A 26 12.44 -26.16 1.87
CA PRO A 26 12.32 -24.78 2.36
C PRO A 26 12.39 -23.71 1.25
N VAL A 27 13.13 -23.96 0.17
CA VAL A 27 13.26 -23.04 -0.97
C VAL A 27 11.95 -22.90 -1.75
N TYR A 28 11.23 -24.01 -1.96
CA TYR A 28 9.94 -24.01 -2.67
C TYR A 28 8.82 -23.42 -1.81
N ALA A 29 8.85 -23.65 -0.49
CA ALA A 29 7.93 -23.02 0.45
C ALA A 29 8.05 -21.48 0.41
N PHE A 30 9.28 -20.97 0.31
CA PHE A 30 9.54 -19.54 0.17
C PHE A 30 9.02 -18.98 -1.16
N LEU A 31 9.27 -19.68 -2.27
CA LEU A 31 8.80 -19.27 -3.60
C LEU A 31 7.26 -19.21 -3.70
N LEU A 32 6.58 -20.21 -3.11
CA LEU A 32 5.12 -20.21 -3.00
C LEU A 32 4.61 -19.05 -2.15
N GLY A 33 5.22 -18.79 -1.00
CA GLY A 33 4.88 -17.64 -0.16
C GLY A 33 5.00 -16.31 -0.90
N CYS A 34 6.09 -16.12 -1.65
CA CYS A 34 6.31 -14.94 -2.47
C CYS A 34 5.27 -14.82 -3.60
N GLY A 35 4.88 -15.94 -4.23
CA GLY A 35 3.84 -15.97 -5.25
C GLY A 35 2.44 -15.61 -4.72
N ILE A 36 2.04 -16.18 -3.57
CA ILE A 36 0.76 -15.88 -2.91
C ILE A 36 0.72 -14.42 -2.46
N ALA A 37 1.81 -13.93 -1.87
CA ALA A 37 1.98 -12.52 -1.51
C ALA A 37 1.85 -11.60 -2.73
N GLY A 38 2.50 -11.94 -3.85
CA GLY A 38 2.40 -11.19 -5.10
C GLY A 38 0.97 -11.11 -5.63
N LEU A 39 0.22 -12.23 -5.59
CA LEU A 39 -1.19 -12.24 -6.00
C LEU A 39 -2.07 -11.36 -5.10
N ILE A 40 -1.87 -11.42 -3.78
CA ILE A 40 -2.59 -10.57 -2.82
C ILE A 40 -2.27 -9.09 -3.09
N LEU A 41 -1.01 -8.77 -3.40
CA LEU A 41 -0.56 -7.41 -3.69
C LEU A 41 -1.21 -6.86 -4.97
N VAL A 42 -1.34 -7.66 -6.02
CA VAL A 42 -2.07 -7.28 -7.25
C VAL A 42 -3.53 -6.96 -6.94
N TYR A 43 -4.22 -7.81 -6.18
CA TYR A 43 -5.60 -7.57 -5.75
C TYR A 43 -5.75 -6.28 -4.93
N LEU A 44 -4.75 -6.00 -4.08
CA LEU A 44 -4.79 -4.80 -3.28
C LEU A 44 -4.60 -3.55 -4.13
N ILE A 45 -3.66 -3.56 -5.09
CA ILE A 45 -3.47 -2.43 -6.03
C ILE A 45 -4.77 -2.14 -6.80
N THR A 46 -5.49 -3.16 -7.27
CA THR A 46 -6.77 -2.94 -7.96
C THR A 46 -7.82 -2.28 -7.06
N LEU A 47 -7.88 -2.67 -5.78
CA LEU A 47 -8.80 -2.06 -4.81
C LEU A 47 -8.43 -0.60 -4.52
N LEU A 48 -7.13 -0.30 -4.45
CA LEU A 48 -6.61 1.06 -4.30
C LEU A 48 -6.97 1.95 -5.50
N GLU A 49 -6.91 1.42 -6.72
CA GLU A 49 -7.29 2.15 -7.93
C GLU A 49 -8.79 2.44 -8.00
N GLU A 50 -9.64 1.50 -7.59
CA GLU A 50 -11.09 1.69 -7.50
C GLU A 50 -11.42 2.82 -6.51
N ALA A 51 -10.85 2.75 -5.30
CA ALA A 51 -11.03 3.79 -4.29
C ALA A 51 -10.51 5.16 -4.77
N ARG A 52 -9.42 5.20 -5.56
CA ARG A 52 -8.92 6.44 -6.18
C ARG A 52 -9.95 7.06 -7.12
N ARG A 53 -10.56 6.23 -7.98
CA ARG A 53 -11.55 6.68 -8.97
C ARG A 53 -12.80 7.21 -8.27
N GLU A 54 -13.25 6.52 -7.25
CA GLU A 54 -14.44 6.92 -6.50
C GLU A 54 -14.24 8.25 -5.79
N VAL A 55 -13.09 8.45 -5.12
CA VAL A 55 -12.71 9.74 -4.55
C VAL A 55 -12.63 10.82 -5.63
N ALA A 56 -12.03 10.54 -6.79
CA ALA A 56 -11.96 11.50 -7.89
C ALA A 56 -13.34 11.91 -8.42
N ASN A 57 -14.31 10.99 -8.46
CA ASN A 57 -15.68 11.28 -8.87
C ASN A 57 -16.42 12.16 -7.84
N TRP A 58 -16.19 11.95 -6.54
CA TRP A 58 -16.78 12.81 -5.49
C TRP A 58 -16.25 14.25 -5.59
N LEU A 59 -14.97 14.39 -5.94
CA LEU A 59 -14.35 15.70 -6.16
C LEU A 59 -14.95 16.44 -7.36
N SER A 60 -15.31 15.74 -8.44
CA SER A 60 -15.93 16.38 -9.61
C SER A 60 -17.34 16.88 -9.32
N ASP A 61 -18.08 16.20 -8.44
CA ASP A 61 -19.46 16.57 -8.12
C ASP A 61 -19.57 17.74 -7.14
N TRP A 62 -18.58 17.94 -6.25
CA TRP A 62 -18.73 18.87 -5.12
C TRP A 62 -18.03 20.22 -5.27
N SER A 63 -17.37 20.52 -6.40
CA SER A 63 -16.65 21.79 -6.63
C SER A 63 -15.67 22.20 -5.52
N VAL A 64 -15.18 21.21 -4.74
CA VAL A 64 -14.21 21.42 -3.68
C VAL A 64 -12.81 21.46 -4.28
N ASP A 65 -11.92 22.30 -3.75
CA ASP A 65 -10.49 22.30 -4.03
C ASP A 65 -9.87 20.99 -3.49
N GLY A 66 -10.06 19.92 -4.26
CA GLY A 66 -9.82 18.56 -3.84
C GLY A 66 -8.35 18.17 -3.72
N THR A 67 -7.46 19.15 -3.87
CA THR A 67 -6.02 19.02 -3.69
C THR A 67 -5.65 18.39 -2.34
N LEU A 68 -6.35 18.77 -1.26
CA LEU A 68 -6.16 18.20 0.08
C LEU A 68 -6.62 16.74 0.17
N VAL A 69 -7.81 16.43 -0.33
CA VAL A 69 -8.40 15.08 -0.28
C VAL A 69 -7.56 14.10 -1.11
N LEU A 70 -7.18 14.51 -2.32
CA LEU A 70 -6.27 13.74 -3.19
C LEU A 70 -4.91 13.52 -2.54
N CYS A 71 -4.37 14.52 -1.82
CA CYS A 71 -3.10 14.38 -1.12
C CYS A 71 -3.19 13.38 0.02
N LEU A 72 -4.20 13.49 0.89
CA LEU A 72 -4.43 12.56 1.99
C LEU A 72 -4.58 11.13 1.49
N PHE A 73 -5.33 10.96 0.40
CA PHE A 73 -5.50 9.68 -0.25
C PHE A 73 -4.17 9.13 -0.77
N LYS A 74 -3.38 9.91 -1.53
CA LYS A 74 -2.06 9.48 -2.03
C LYS A 74 -1.10 9.05 -0.92
N VAL A 75 -1.07 9.78 0.19
CA VAL A 75 -0.22 9.45 1.35
C VAL A 75 -0.67 8.14 2.00
N CYS A 76 -1.98 7.95 2.20
CA CYS A 76 -2.54 6.71 2.74
C CYS A 76 -2.24 5.51 1.84
N LEU A 77 -2.40 5.65 0.52
CA LEU A 77 -2.10 4.58 -0.42
C LEU A 77 -0.62 4.21 -0.39
N THR A 78 0.25 5.22 -0.39
CA THR A 78 1.70 4.99 -0.37
C THR A 78 2.14 4.29 0.91
N SER A 79 1.57 4.64 2.06
CA SER A 79 1.93 3.99 3.34
C SER A 79 1.49 2.51 3.38
N VAL A 80 0.30 2.19 2.87
CA VAL A 80 -0.18 0.80 2.77
C VAL A 80 0.72 -0.02 1.86
N VAL A 81 1.04 0.48 0.66
CA VAL A 81 1.91 -0.22 -0.29
C VAL A 81 3.31 -0.43 0.30
N THR A 82 3.85 0.60 0.96
CA THR A 82 5.19 0.53 1.58
C THR A 82 5.24 -0.52 2.69
N ARG A 83 4.25 -0.55 3.58
CA ARG A 83 4.20 -1.53 4.69
C ARG A 83 4.15 -2.95 4.17
N ILE A 84 3.36 -3.20 3.13
CA ILE A 84 3.26 -4.55 2.56
C ILE A 84 4.58 -4.92 1.90
N ALA A 85 5.18 -4.02 1.11
CA ALA A 85 6.47 -4.28 0.49
C ALA A 85 7.59 -4.53 1.51
N SER A 86 7.60 -3.80 2.64
CA SER A 86 8.59 -4.00 3.70
C SER A 86 8.37 -5.31 4.46
N GLU A 87 7.13 -5.65 4.80
CA GLU A 87 6.79 -6.93 5.45
C GLU A 87 7.19 -8.11 4.57
N LEU A 88 6.92 -8.05 3.26
CA LEU A 88 7.34 -9.10 2.32
C LEU A 88 8.86 -9.27 2.23
N CYS A 89 9.61 -8.16 2.20
CA CYS A 89 11.06 -8.22 2.27
C CYS A 89 11.54 -8.85 3.59
N ARG A 90 10.82 -8.60 4.69
CA ARG A 90 11.15 -9.11 6.02
C ARG A 90 10.86 -10.59 6.16
N ASP A 91 9.75 -11.05 5.59
CA ASP A 91 9.38 -12.48 5.49
C ASP A 91 10.36 -13.26 4.61
N ALA A 92 11.01 -12.58 3.65
CA ALA A 92 12.11 -13.11 2.86
C ALA A 92 13.46 -13.22 3.60
N GLY A 93 13.50 -12.84 4.88
CA GLY A 93 14.75 -12.74 5.63
C GLY A 93 15.62 -11.55 5.24
N GLN A 94 15.13 -10.65 4.37
CA GLN A 94 15.85 -9.49 3.87
C GLN A 94 15.48 -8.22 4.65
N GLY A 95 15.86 -8.19 5.94
CA GLY A 95 15.55 -7.06 6.83
C GLY A 95 16.15 -5.72 6.39
N SER A 96 17.32 -5.73 5.74
CA SER A 96 17.95 -4.51 5.22
C SER A 96 17.15 -3.90 4.06
N LEU A 97 16.68 -4.72 3.12
CA LEU A 97 15.80 -4.27 2.04
C LEU A 97 14.44 -3.78 2.56
N ALA A 98 13.88 -4.45 3.56
CA ALA A 98 12.65 -4.00 4.21
C ALA A 98 12.81 -2.58 4.77
N TYR A 99 13.91 -2.33 5.48
CA TYR A 99 14.21 -1.01 6.06
C TYR A 99 14.39 0.07 4.99
N VAL A 100 15.14 -0.20 3.92
CA VAL A 100 15.31 0.75 2.81
C VAL A 100 13.97 1.07 2.15
N THR A 101 13.09 0.08 2.02
CA THR A 101 11.75 0.25 1.47
C THR A 101 10.88 1.14 2.36
N GLU A 102 10.90 0.94 3.69
CA GLU A 102 10.18 1.80 4.64
C GLU A 102 10.68 3.25 4.59
N LEU A 103 12.00 3.44 4.52
CA LEU A 103 12.58 4.77 4.37
C LEU A 103 12.11 5.45 3.08
N PHE A 104 12.10 4.72 1.96
CA PHE A 104 11.62 5.24 0.68
C PHE A 104 10.15 5.68 0.77
N GLY A 105 9.27 4.85 1.35
CA GLY A 105 7.87 5.22 1.51
C GLY A 105 7.65 6.40 2.45
N THR A 106 8.44 6.50 3.52
CA THR A 106 8.39 7.63 4.46
C THR A 106 8.81 8.94 3.77
N LEU A 107 9.91 8.91 3.00
CA LEU A 107 10.36 10.07 2.22
C LEU A 107 9.37 10.46 1.13
N SER A 108 8.79 9.47 0.44
CA SER A 108 7.74 9.70 -0.56
C SER A 108 6.52 10.38 0.05
N ALA A 109 6.04 9.90 1.20
CA ALA A 109 4.94 10.52 1.94
C ALA A 109 5.24 11.96 2.37
N LEU A 110 6.48 12.23 2.80
CA LEU A 110 6.93 13.59 3.14
C LEU A 110 6.87 14.54 1.93
N ILE A 111 7.38 14.10 0.77
CA ILE A 111 7.35 14.89 -0.46
C ILE A 111 5.90 15.13 -0.91
N MET A 112 5.04 14.13 -0.79
CA MET A 112 3.61 14.26 -1.10
C MET A 112 2.88 15.23 -0.16
N ALA A 113 3.33 15.40 1.09
CA ALA A 113 2.75 16.35 2.04
C ALA A 113 3.13 17.83 1.76
N LEU A 114 4.22 18.10 1.03
CA LEU A 114 4.66 19.46 0.67
C LEU A 114 3.58 20.36 0.05
N PRO A 115 2.75 19.93 -0.94
CA PRO A 115 1.68 20.76 -1.48
C PRO A 115 0.68 21.23 -0.42
N VAL A 116 0.40 20.40 0.60
CA VAL A 116 -0.49 20.79 1.71
C VAL A 116 0.16 21.88 2.56
N PHE A 117 1.45 21.73 2.90
CA PHE A 117 2.20 22.78 3.58
C PHE A 117 2.22 24.08 2.78
N ARG A 118 2.38 24.03 1.45
CA ARG A 118 2.31 25.21 0.58
C ARG A 118 0.95 25.89 0.65
N SER A 119 -0.15 25.13 0.58
CA SER A 119 -1.51 25.69 0.69
C SER A 119 -1.75 26.31 2.06
N LEU A 120 -1.34 25.66 3.14
CA LEU A 120 -1.45 26.20 4.50
C LEU A 120 -0.63 27.48 4.67
N LEU A 121 0.60 27.51 4.18
CA LEU A 121 1.46 28.71 4.25
C LEU A 121 0.86 29.88 3.47
N LYS A 122 0.26 29.65 2.29
CA LYS A 122 -0.46 30.70 1.55
C LYS A 122 -1.60 31.31 2.38
N THR A 123 -2.39 30.46 3.03
CA THR A 123 -3.52 30.91 3.87
C THR A 123 -3.05 31.64 5.13
N VAL A 124 -2.02 31.15 5.81
CA VAL A 124 -1.54 31.71 7.09
C VAL A 124 -0.71 32.99 6.90
N VAL A 125 0.16 33.04 5.89
CA VAL A 125 1.00 34.22 5.60
C VAL A 125 0.19 35.32 4.91
N GLY A 126 -1.07 35.06 4.52
CA GLY A 126 -1.94 36.06 3.94
C GLY A 126 -1.45 36.53 2.57
N LEU A 127 -0.92 35.61 1.75
CA LEU A 127 -0.64 35.91 0.35
C LEU A 127 -1.97 35.86 -0.43
N PHE A 128 -2.80 36.89 -0.22
CA PHE A 128 -3.80 37.35 -1.18
C PHE A 128 -3.10 38.07 -2.33
#